data_AF-S4NV94-F1
#
_entry.id   AF-S4NV94-F1
#
_cell.length_a   1.000
_cell.length_b   1.000
_cell.length_c   1.000
_cell.angle_alpha   90.00
_cell.angle_beta   90.00
_cell.angle_gamma   90.00
#
_symmetry.space_group_name_H-M   'P 1'
#
loop_
_entity.id
_entity.type
_entity.pdbx_description
1 polymer ?
#
loop_
_entity_poly.entity_id
_entity_poly.type
_entity_poly.pdbx_seq_one_letter_code
_entity_poly.pdbx_strand_id
1 'polypeptide(L)'
;MDVVGSEIGQKMRSAIKAKLTELGCYVDDELPDYVMVMVANKRTRAQMEEDLQLFLGDNTELFVNWLHQVLKKLQEVTVTTPLLPDVEIEKDKATT
;
A
#
# COMPACT_ATOMS: atom_id res chain seq x y z
N MET A 1 2.66 9.79 20.45
CA MET A 1 2.50 8.59 19.62
C MET A 1 1.74 8.99 18.37
N ASP A 2 2.36 8.84 17.21
CA ASP A 2 1.92 9.31 15.90
C ASP A 2 0.59 8.66 15.48
N VAL A 3 -0.52 9.34 15.80
CA VAL A 3 -1.91 8.88 15.60
C VAL A 3 -2.22 8.59 14.13
N VAL A 4 -1.55 9.28 13.19
CA VAL A 4 -1.77 9.16 11.75
C VAL A 4 -1.31 7.80 11.19
N GLY A 5 -0.30 7.16 11.80
CA GLY A 5 0.13 5.81 11.40
C GLY A 5 -0.85 4.71 11.84
N SER A 6 -1.63 4.96 12.89
CA SER A 6 -2.46 3.94 13.55
C SER A 6 -3.73 3.62 12.76
N GLU A 7 -4.42 4.62 12.22
CA GLU A 7 -5.65 4.42 11.43
C GLU A 7 -5.38 3.75 10.07
N ILE A 8 -4.31 4.17 9.40
CA ILE A 8 -3.92 3.62 8.09
C ILE A 8 -3.43 2.18 8.28
N GLY A 9 -2.62 1.93 9.31
CA GLY A 9 -2.18 0.58 9.68
C GLY A 9 -3.35 -0.34 10.02
N GLN A 10 -4.33 0.12 10.81
CA GLN A 10 -5.52 -0.69 11.14
C GLN A 10 -6.38 -1.02 9.92
N LYS A 11 -6.60 -0.04 9.02
CA LYS A 11 -7.31 -0.28 7.77
C LYS A 11 -6.56 -1.26 6.87
N MET A 12 -5.24 -1.12 6.77
CA MET A 12 -4.39 -2.03 6.01
C MET A 12 -4.45 -3.45 6.57
N ARG A 13 -4.30 -3.62 7.89
CA ARG A 13 -4.42 -4.90 8.58
C ARG A 13 -5.77 -5.57 8.33
N SER A 14 -6.85 -4.81 8.43
CA SER A 14 -8.21 -5.30 8.19
C SER A 14 -8.41 -5.73 6.74
N ALA A 15 -7.89 -4.95 5.78
CA ALA A 15 -7.95 -5.29 4.36
C ALA A 15 -7.12 -6.53 4.02
N ILE A 16 -5.93 -6.66 4.59
CA ILE A 16 -5.07 -7.85 4.45
C ILE A 16 -5.81 -9.09 4.96
N LYS A 17 -6.33 -9.05 6.18
CA LYS A 17 -7.09 -10.17 6.77
C LYS A 17 -8.28 -10.56 5.88
N ALA A 18 -9.08 -9.58 5.43
CA ALA A 18 -10.21 -9.83 4.55
C ALA A 18 -9.79 -10.47 3.22
N LYS A 19 -8.71 -9.98 2.58
CA LYS A 19 -8.23 -10.54 1.32
C LYS A 19 -7.73 -11.97 1.46
N LEU A 20 -7.03 -12.26 2.55
CA LEU A 20 -6.53 -13.60 2.84
C LEU A 20 -7.68 -14.59 3.10
N THR A 21 -8.73 -14.16 3.82
CA THR A 21 -9.96 -14.96 4.01
C THR A 21 -10.71 -15.19 2.69
N GLU A 22 -10.76 -14.19 1.80
CA GLU A 22 -11.36 -14.30 0.47
C GLU A 22 -10.65 -15.34 -0.41
N LEU A 23 -9.33 -15.45 -0.29
CA LEU A 23 -8.52 -16.46 -1.00
C LEU A 23 -8.66 -17.87 -0.41
N GLY A 24 -9.42 -18.04 0.69
CA GLY A 24 -9.62 -19.33 1.35
C GLY A 24 -8.41 -19.79 2.17
N CYS A 25 -7.43 -18.92 2.41
CA CYS A 25 -6.33 -19.21 3.32
C CYS A 25 -6.83 -19.19 4.77
N TYR A 26 -6.33 -20.12 5.58
CA TYR A 26 -6.55 -20.05 7.02
C TYR A 26 -5.64 -18.96 7.58
N VAL A 27 -6.23 -17.90 8.13
CA VAL A 27 -5.54 -16.69 8.56
C VAL A 27 -5.65 -16.55 10.07
N ASP A 28 -4.56 -16.78 10.79
CA ASP A 28 -4.46 -16.43 12.20
C ASP A 28 -4.23 -14.92 12.39
N ASP A 29 -4.43 -14.42 13.60
CA ASP A 29 -4.24 -13.00 13.91
C ASP A 29 -2.78 -12.52 13.78
N GLU A 30 -1.81 -13.43 13.68
CA GLU A 30 -0.38 -13.14 13.48
C GLU A 30 0.01 -12.88 12.02
N LEU A 31 -0.67 -13.50 11.04
CA LEU A 31 -0.31 -13.35 9.62
C LEU A 31 -0.47 -11.91 9.10
N PRO A 32 -1.56 -11.18 9.44
CA PRO A 32 -1.71 -9.77 9.07
C PRO A 32 -0.62 -8.87 9.68
N ASP A 33 -0.22 -9.14 10.93
CA ASP A 33 0.85 -8.40 11.60
C ASP A 33 2.20 -8.67 10.91
N TYR A 34 2.47 -9.92 10.52
CA TYR A 34 3.65 -10.30 9.77
C TYR A 34 3.73 -9.58 8.41
N VAL A 35 2.63 -9.52 7.66
CA VAL A 35 2.56 -8.77 6.38
C VAL A 35 2.80 -7.28 6.60
N MET A 36 2.22 -6.68 7.64
CA MET A 36 2.48 -5.26 7.96
C MET A 36 3.97 -5.00 8.23
N VAL A 37 4.65 -5.90 8.93
CA VAL A 37 6.11 -5.80 9.16
C VAL A 37 6.88 -5.91 7.84
N MET A 38 6.50 -6.80 6.93
CA MET A 38 7.13 -6.90 5.60
C MET A 38 6.97 -5.61 4.78
N VAL A 39 5.79 -4.99 4.83
CA VAL A 39 5.51 -3.70 4.18
C VAL A 39 6.33 -2.58 4.82
N ALA A 40 6.42 -2.54 6.14
CA ALA A 40 7.22 -1.55 6.87
C ALA A 40 8.72 -1.67 6.54
N ASN A 41 9.22 -2.89 6.35
CA ASN A 41 10.59 -3.16 5.92
C ASN A 41 10.84 -2.93 4.43
N LYS A 42 9.83 -2.50 3.65
CA LYS A 42 9.91 -2.29 2.21
C LYS A 42 10.46 -3.52 1.46
N ARG A 43 10.05 -4.73 1.88
CA ARG A 43 10.44 -5.97 1.20
C ARG A 43 10.01 -5.92 -0.26
N THR A 44 10.82 -6.53 -1.13
CA THR A 44 10.48 -6.62 -2.55
C THR A 44 9.38 -7.65 -2.78
N ARG A 45 8.72 -7.58 -3.94
CA ARG A 45 7.70 -8.55 -4.35
C ARG A 45 8.20 -9.99 -4.24
N ALA A 46 9.40 -10.27 -4.74
CA ALA A 46 9.99 -11.61 -4.68
C ALA A 46 10.18 -12.11 -3.24
N GLN A 47 10.69 -11.26 -2.34
CA GLN A 47 10.85 -11.61 -0.92
C GLN A 47 9.51 -11.89 -0.25
N MET A 48 8.50 -11.04 -0.52
CA MET A 48 7.15 -11.27 0.01
C MET A 48 6.55 -12.57 -0.55
N GLU A 49 6.79 -12.88 -1.83
CA GLU A 49 6.34 -14.13 -2.43
C GLU A 49 7.03 -15.34 -1.80
N GLU A 50 8.35 -15.30 -1.59
CA GLU A 50 9.08 -16.41 -0.95
C GLU A 50 8.63 -16.64 0.51
N ASP A 51 8.51 -15.59 1.33
CA ASP A 51 8.07 -15.71 2.72
C ASP A 51 6.61 -16.15 2.83
N LEU A 52 5.73 -15.63 1.96
CA LEU A 52 4.30 -15.96 1.98
C LEU A 52 3.95 -17.26 1.27
N GLN A 53 4.85 -17.81 0.44
CA GLN A 53 4.66 -19.08 -0.27
C GLN A 53 4.29 -20.21 0.69
N LEU A 54 4.93 -20.25 1.86
CA LEU A 54 4.71 -21.27 2.88
C LEU A 54 3.33 -21.15 3.56
N PHE A 55 2.70 -19.96 3.52
CA PHE A 55 1.41 -19.70 4.14
C PHE A 55 0.25 -19.75 3.14
N LEU A 56 0.44 -19.20 1.94
CA LEU A 56 -0.62 -19.01 0.95
C LEU A 56 -0.51 -19.96 -0.24
N GLY A 57 0.62 -20.65 -0.42
CA GLY A 57 0.85 -21.55 -1.56
C GLY A 57 0.58 -20.85 -2.89
N ASP A 58 -0.22 -21.47 -3.76
CA ASP A 58 -0.56 -20.94 -5.09
C ASP A 58 -1.26 -19.55 -5.06
N ASN A 59 -1.86 -19.17 -3.94
CA ASN A 59 -2.50 -17.85 -3.78
C ASN A 59 -1.51 -16.71 -3.47
N THR A 60 -0.23 -17.04 -3.24
CA THR A 60 0.79 -16.07 -2.84
C THR A 60 0.99 -14.99 -3.89
N GLU A 61 1.17 -15.37 -5.15
CA GLU A 61 1.42 -14.41 -6.23
C GLU A 61 0.25 -13.43 -6.39
N LEU A 62 -0.98 -13.96 -6.32
CA LEU A 62 -2.22 -13.18 -6.35
C LEU A 62 -2.28 -12.18 -5.19
N PHE A 63 -1.95 -12.63 -3.99
CA PHE A 63 -1.95 -11.79 -2.79
C PHE A 63 -0.89 -10.68 -2.86
N VAL A 64 0.35 -11.01 -3.21
CA VAL A 64 1.45 -10.02 -3.27
C VAL A 64 1.20 -9.00 -4.38
N ASN A 65 0.68 -9.42 -5.53
CA ASN A 65 0.29 -8.51 -6.60
C ASN A 65 -0.81 -7.54 -6.12
N TRP A 66 -1.85 -8.05 -5.45
CA TRP A 66 -2.89 -7.21 -4.85
C TRP A 66 -2.31 -6.23 -3.82
N LEU A 67 -1.42 -6.68 -2.94
CA LEU A 67 -0.82 -5.87 -1.89
C LEU A 67 -0.06 -4.68 -2.49
N HIS A 68 0.75 -4.92 -3.52
CA HIS A 68 1.46 -3.87 -4.25
C HIS A 68 0.50 -2.87 -4.92
N GLN A 69 -0.62 -3.34 -5.49
CA GLN A 69 -1.64 -2.45 -6.06
C GLN A 69 -2.30 -1.56 -4.99
N VAL A 70 -2.62 -2.12 -3.82
CA VAL A 70 -3.19 -1.35 -2.71
C VAL A 70 -2.21 -0.30 -2.23
N LEU A 71 -0.93 -0.65 -2.04
CA LEU A 71 0.10 0.30 -1.63
C LEU A 71 0.29 1.44 -2.64
N LYS A 72 0.30 1.12 -3.93
CA LYS A 72 0.40 2.13 -5.00
C LYS A 72 -0.79 3.09 -4.97
N LYS A 73 -2.01 2.57 -4.88
CA LYS A 73 -3.24 3.39 -4.78
C LYS A 73 -3.24 4.26 -3.53
N LEU A 74 -2.78 3.71 -2.40
CA LEU A 74 -2.69 4.45 -1.14
C LEU A 74 -1.71 5.63 -1.26
N GLN A 75 -0.56 5.42 -1.90
CA GLN A 75 0.40 6.50 -2.20
C GLN A 75 -0.20 7.56 -3.12
N GLU A 76 -0.89 7.16 -4.21
CA GLU A 76 -1.54 8.09 -5.13
C GLU A 76 -2.59 8.98 -4.44
N VAL A 77 -3.42 8.40 -3.56
CA VAL A 77 -4.45 9.12 -2.79
C VAL A 77 -3.84 10.11 -1.79
N THR A 78 -2.67 9.82 -1.23
CA THR A 78 -1.98 10.74 -0.31
C THR A 78 -1.29 11.92 -1.00
N VAL A 79 -1.01 11.84 -2.31
CA VAL A 79 -0.31 12.90 -3.07
C VAL A 79 -1.28 13.93 -3.67
N THR A 80 -2.56 13.59 -3.84
CA THR A 80 -3.60 14.54 -4.27
C THR A 80 -4.12 15.40 -3.11
N THR A 81 -3.22 16.14 -2.45
CA THR A 81 -3.58 17.48 -1.99
C THR A 81 -2.95 18.43 -3.01
N PRO A 82 -3.71 19.00 -3.96
CA PRO A 82 -3.15 19.99 -4.87
C PRO A 82 -2.79 21.24 -4.06
N LEU A 83 -1.54 21.31 -3.60
CA LEU A 83 -0.90 22.60 -3.39
C LEU A 83 -0.72 23.18 -4.79
N LEU A 84 -1.55 24.18 -5.05
CA LEU A 84 -1.64 24.99 -6.26
C LEU A 84 -0.25 25.22 -6.90
N PRO A 85 -0.02 24.91 -8.18
CA PRO A 85 1.11 25.48 -8.89
C PRO A 85 0.83 26.97 -9.11
N ASP A 86 1.60 27.80 -8.40
CA ASP A 86 1.78 29.22 -8.70
C ASP A 86 2.40 29.36 -10.09
N VAL A 87 1.57 29.46 -11.13
CA VAL A 87 2.00 29.90 -12.46
C VAL A 87 0.84 30.69 -13.09
N GLU A 88 0.74 31.98 -12.75
CA GLU A 88 0.15 32.94 -13.68
C GLU A 88 1.26 33.78 -14.30
N ILE A 89 1.32 33.61 -15.61
CA ILE A 89 2.37 33.97 -16.54
C ILE A 89 2.49 35.49 -16.68
N GLU A 90 3.71 35.98 -16.46
CA GLU A 90 4.20 37.30 -16.84
C GLU A 90 3.93 37.53 -18.34
N LYS A 91 3.01 38.46 -18.65
CA LYS A 91 2.79 38.94 -20.02
C LYS A 91 3.67 40.15 -20.28
N ASP A 92 4.86 39.89 -20.80
CA ASP A 92 5.58 40.85 -21.63
C ASP A 92 4.66 41.38 -22.73
N LYS A 93 4.34 42.67 -22.67
CA LYS A 93 3.86 43.42 -23.82
C LYS A 93 4.94 44.42 -24.20
N ALA A 94 5.86 43.94 -25.03
CA ALA A 94 6.81 44.79 -25.73
C ALA A 94 6.08 45.68 -26.76
N THR A 95 6.68 46.85 -26.92
CA THR A 95 6.33 48.00 -27.74
C THR A 95 6.27 47.70 -29.25
N THR A 96 5.28 48.28 -29.94
CA THR A 96 5.35 48.95 -31.26
C THR A 96 3.95 49.40 -31.65
#